data_AF-A0A1V5UVU9-F1
#
_entry.id   AF-A0A1V5UVU9-F1
#
_cell.length_a   1.000
_cell.length_b   1.000
_cell.length_c   1.000
_cell.angle_alpha   90.00
_cell.angle_beta   90.00
_cell.angle_gamma   90.00
#
_symmetry.space_group_name_H-M   'P 1'
#
loop_
_entity.id
_entity.type
_entity.pdbx_description
1 polymer ?
#
loop_
_entity_poly.entity_id
_entity_poly.type
_entity_poly.pdbx_seq_one_letter_code
_entity_poly.pdbx_strand_id
1 'polypeptide(L)'
;MSSLNLAQTREEIRNITASLKRLATQLSEQDLLTDGRVSIFNLNLTLATSIQAFLDTDPAADEEFWTMVEVYLESLRRNILHFRQVLNPRGFDKGDHL
;
A
#
# COMPACT_ATOMS: atom_id res chain seq x y z
N MET A 1 -10.68 -21.36 2.71
CA MET A 1 -9.51 -20.49 3.01
C MET A 1 -9.38 -20.36 4.51
N SER A 2 -8.16 -20.37 5.07
CA SER A 2 -7.91 -20.47 6.52
C SER A 2 -7.82 -19.10 7.21
N SER A 3 -8.01 -19.08 8.54
CA SER A 3 -7.79 -17.91 9.41
C SER A 3 -6.36 -17.35 9.34
N LEU A 4 -5.40 -18.13 8.84
CA LEU A 4 -4.01 -17.73 8.65
C LEU A 4 -3.86 -16.65 7.57
N ASN A 5 -4.58 -16.78 6.44
CA ASN A 5 -4.55 -15.79 5.36
C ASN A 5 -5.09 -14.44 5.85
N LEU A 6 -6.21 -14.42 6.57
CA LEU A 6 -6.79 -13.18 7.11
C LEU A 6 -5.83 -12.44 8.03
N ALA A 7 -5.17 -13.14 8.95
CA ALA A 7 -4.21 -12.52 9.87
C ALA A 7 -3.00 -11.95 9.12
N GLN A 8 -2.47 -12.70 8.15
CA GLN A 8 -1.35 -12.26 7.30
C GLN A 8 -1.72 -11.03 6.46
N THR A 9 -2.85 -11.06 5.78
CA THR A 9 -3.35 -9.94 4.97
C THR A 9 -3.56 -8.68 5.83
N ARG A 10 -4.15 -8.81 7.03
CA ARG A 10 -4.31 -7.67 7.96
C ARG A 10 -2.97 -7.07 8.39
N GLU A 11 -1.99 -7.91 8.70
CA GLU A 11 -0.65 -7.45 9.04
C GLU A 11 0.01 -6.73 7.85
N GLU A 12 -0.13 -7.29 6.65
CA GLU A 12 0.39 -6.67 5.45
C GLU A 12 -0.22 -5.28 5.18
N ILE A 13 -1.54 -5.13 5.28
CA ILE A 13 -2.21 -3.85 5.07
C ILE A 13 -1.78 -2.81 6.10
N ARG A 14 -1.59 -3.21 7.36
CA ARG A 14 -1.02 -2.34 8.40
C ARG A 14 0.38 -1.85 8.00
N ASN A 15 1.24 -2.74 7.50
CA ASN A 15 2.58 -2.41 7.06
C ASN A 15 2.60 -1.52 5.81
N ILE A 16 1.73 -1.76 4.84
CA ILE A 16 1.52 -0.91 3.65
C ILE A 16 1.06 0.48 4.07
N THR A 17 0.04 0.57 4.94
CA THR A 17 -0.51 1.84 5.42
C THR A 17 0.55 2.67 6.15
N ALA A 18 1.34 2.03 7.02
CA ALA A 18 2.44 2.68 7.72
C ALA A 18 3.55 3.15 6.75
N SER A 19 3.84 2.34 5.73
CA SER A 19 4.83 2.69 4.70
C SER A 19 4.38 3.86 3.85
N LEU A 20 3.11 3.89 3.43
CA LEU A 20 2.53 5.05 2.76
C LEU A 20 2.70 6.29 3.63
N LYS A 21 2.21 6.29 4.88
CA LYS A 21 2.30 7.45 5.78
C LYS A 21 3.73 8.00 5.91
N ARG A 22 4.74 7.12 6.05
CA ARG A 22 6.16 7.53 6.07
C ARG A 22 6.63 8.14 4.76
N LEU A 23 6.24 7.56 3.62
CA LEU A 23 6.57 8.10 2.30
C LEU A 23 5.94 9.47 2.08
N ALA A 24 4.71 9.71 2.59
CA ALA A 24 4.08 11.02 2.53
C ALA A 24 4.92 12.08 3.24
N THR A 25 5.38 11.80 4.46
CA THR A 25 6.25 12.70 5.21
C THR A 25 7.53 13.00 4.42
N GLN A 26 8.23 11.96 3.95
CA GLN A 26 9.50 12.13 3.23
C GLN A 26 9.34 12.88 1.90
N LEU A 27 8.27 12.60 1.14
CA LEU A 27 8.00 13.28 -0.13
C LEU A 27 7.62 14.75 0.11
N SER A 28 6.91 15.04 1.20
CA SER A 28 6.54 16.40 1.57
C SER A 28 7.76 17.21 2.03
N GLU A 29 8.67 16.60 2.81
CA GLU A 29 9.91 17.24 3.27
C GLU A 29 10.84 17.63 2.11
N GLN A 30 10.77 16.90 0.99
CA GLN A 30 11.56 17.16 -0.21
C GLN A 30 10.80 17.96 -1.28
N ASP A 31 9.59 18.43 -0.99
CA ASP A 31 8.72 19.15 -1.94
C ASP A 31 8.41 18.36 -3.23
N LEU A 32 8.35 17.02 -3.11
CA LEU A 32 8.11 16.09 -4.23
C LEU A 32 6.63 15.67 -4.36
N LEU A 33 5.79 16.03 -3.39
CA LEU A 33 4.35 15.80 -3.34
C LEU A 33 3.58 16.95 -4.01
N THR A 34 3.64 17.01 -5.34
CA THR A 34 2.82 17.95 -6.14
C THR A 34 1.34 17.54 -6.16
N ASP A 35 0.42 18.46 -6.46
CA ASP A 35 -1.05 18.23 -6.40
C ASP A 35 -1.52 16.93 -7.09
N GLY A 36 -0.95 16.59 -8.24
CA GLY A 36 -1.26 15.34 -8.95
C GLY A 36 -0.79 14.08 -8.19
N ARG A 37 0.36 14.15 -7.52
CA ARG A 37 0.91 13.05 -6.71
C ARG A 37 0.21 12.94 -5.36
N VAL A 38 -0.23 14.05 -4.78
CA VAL A 38 -1.05 14.08 -3.55
C VAL A 38 -2.34 13.30 -3.76
N SER A 39 -3.00 13.48 -4.90
CA SER A 39 -4.25 12.78 -5.23
C SER A 39 -4.04 11.26 -5.34
N ILE A 40 -2.99 10.82 -6.04
CA ILE A 40 -2.65 9.40 -6.18
C ILE A 40 -2.28 8.82 -4.80
N PHE A 41 -1.50 9.54 -4.01
CA PHE A 41 -1.09 9.10 -2.69
C PHE A 41 -2.30 8.94 -1.75
N ASN A 42 -3.21 9.91 -1.72
CA ASN A 42 -4.44 9.86 -0.91
C ASN A 42 -5.36 8.72 -1.35
N LEU A 43 -5.44 8.43 -2.66
CA LEU A 43 -6.17 7.27 -3.16
C LEU A 43 -5.58 5.95 -2.61
N ASN A 44 -4.26 5.79 -2.66
CA ASN A 44 -3.60 4.60 -2.11
C ASN A 44 -3.83 4.44 -0.60
N LEU A 45 -3.79 5.54 0.16
CA LEU A 45 -4.08 5.51 1.59
C LEU A 45 -5.56 5.16 1.87
N THR A 46 -6.48 5.68 1.07
CA THR A 46 -7.92 5.40 1.18
C THR A 46 -8.22 3.93 0.87
N LEU A 47 -7.57 3.36 -0.15
CA LEU A 47 -7.71 1.95 -0.50
C LEU A 47 -7.20 1.06 0.63
N ALA A 48 -6.00 1.29 1.14
CA ALA A 48 -5.42 0.49 2.22
C ALA A 48 -6.28 0.52 3.50
N THR A 49 -6.78 1.71 3.87
CA THR A 49 -7.64 1.86 5.05
C THR A 49 -9.04 1.26 4.86
N SER A 50 -9.60 1.34 3.65
CA SER A 50 -10.88 0.70 3.32
C SER A 50 -10.80 -0.82 3.39
N ILE A 51 -9.73 -1.42 2.85
CA ILE A 51 -9.54 -2.88 2.94
C ILE A 51 -9.35 -3.31 4.39
N GLN A 52 -8.55 -2.56 5.18
CA GLN A 52 -8.40 -2.83 6.62
C GLN A 52 -9.75 -2.82 7.33
N ALA A 53 -10.56 -1.78 7.11
CA ALA A 53 -11.88 -1.66 7.73
C ALA A 53 -12.79 -2.83 7.35
N PHE A 54 -12.81 -3.21 6.06
CA PHE A 54 -13.61 -4.33 5.59
C PHE A 54 -13.20 -5.64 6.27
N LEU A 55 -11.88 -5.93 6.29
CA LEU A 55 -11.35 -7.12 6.94
C LEU A 55 -11.64 -7.15 8.44
N ASP A 56 -11.73 -5.99 9.11
CA ASP A 56 -12.05 -5.91 10.53
C ASP A 56 -13.54 -6.14 10.81
N THR A 57 -14.43 -5.78 9.88
CA THR A 57 -15.89 -5.90 10.04
C THR A 57 -16.50 -7.22 9.56
N ASP A 58 -16.01 -7.80 8.47
CA ASP A 58 -16.61 -9.01 7.89
C ASP A 58 -15.56 -10.03 7.41
N PRO A 59 -15.27 -11.08 8.21
CA PRO A 59 -14.34 -12.13 7.82
C PRO A 59 -14.98 -13.22 6.94
N ALA A 60 -16.29 -13.18 6.67
CA ALA A 60 -16.98 -14.16 5.82
C ALA A 60 -16.83 -13.80 4.33
N ALA A 61 -15.59 -13.72 3.89
CA ALA A 61 -15.22 -13.38 2.53
C ALA A 61 -15.13 -14.63 1.63
N ASP A 62 -15.74 -14.55 0.46
CA ASP A 62 -15.62 -15.55 -0.60
C ASP A 62 -14.30 -15.41 -1.38
N GLU A 63 -14.07 -16.32 -2.32
CA GLU A 63 -12.84 -16.37 -3.13
C GLU A 63 -12.67 -15.14 -4.04
N GLU A 64 -13.79 -14.56 -4.50
CA GLU A 64 -13.78 -13.35 -5.34
C GLU A 64 -13.28 -12.15 -4.55
N PHE A 65 -13.74 -11.99 -3.30
CA PHE A 65 -13.22 -10.98 -2.39
C PHE A 65 -11.71 -11.12 -2.18
N TRP A 66 -11.21 -12.33 -1.90
CA TRP A 66 -9.79 -12.53 -1.67
C TRP A 66 -8.95 -12.24 -2.91
N THR A 67 -9.46 -12.59 -4.08
CA THR A 67 -8.84 -12.25 -5.37
C THR A 67 -8.76 -10.73 -5.56
N MET A 68 -9.83 -10.01 -5.24
CA MET A 68 -9.87 -8.55 -5.29
C MET A 68 -8.85 -7.92 -4.34
N VAL A 69 -8.77 -8.41 -3.09
CA VAL A 69 -7.80 -7.94 -2.10
C VAL A 69 -6.36 -8.16 -2.58
N GLU A 70 -6.04 -9.33 -3.14
CA GLU A 70 -4.71 -9.63 -3.70
C GLU A 70 -4.33 -8.63 -4.80
N VAL A 71 -5.24 -8.33 -5.73
CA VAL A 71 -5.04 -7.35 -6.80
C VAL A 71 -4.77 -5.96 -6.25
N TYR A 72 -5.52 -5.53 -5.24
CA TYR A 72 -5.28 -4.23 -4.60
C TYR A 72 -3.96 -4.19 -3.83
N LEU A 73 -3.60 -5.26 -3.12
CA LEU A 73 -2.30 -5.35 -2.45
C LEU A 73 -1.15 -5.25 -3.45
N GLU A 74 -1.24 -5.92 -4.59
CA GLU A 74 -0.24 -5.80 -5.65
C GLU A 74 -0.12 -4.35 -6.17
N SER A 75 -1.26 -3.68 -6.39
CA SER A 75 -1.28 -2.27 -6.80
C SER A 75 -0.61 -1.36 -5.75
N LEU A 76 -0.95 -1.55 -4.47
CA LEU A 76 -0.37 -0.80 -3.36
C LEU A 76 1.14 -1.02 -3.25
N ARG A 77 1.62 -2.27 -3.38
CA ARG A 77 3.06 -2.60 -3.38
C ARG A 77 3.79 -1.89 -4.51
N ARG A 78 3.25 -1.95 -5.74
CA ARG A 78 3.82 -1.26 -6.92
C ARG A 78 3.86 0.26 -6.75
N ASN A 79 2.82 0.86 -6.18
CA ASN A 79 2.77 2.30 -5.97
C ASN A 79 3.74 2.74 -4.86
N ILE A 80 3.88 1.97 -3.78
CA ILE A 80 4.91 2.19 -2.75
C ILE A 80 6.31 2.18 -3.40
N LEU A 81 6.58 1.21 -4.26
CA LEU A 81 7.84 1.11 -4.98
C LEU A 81 8.08 2.36 -5.84
N HIS A 82 7.07 2.80 -6.59
CA HIS A 82 7.14 4.01 -7.39
C HIS A 82 7.43 5.27 -6.55
N PHE A 83 6.76 5.44 -5.41
CA PHE A 83 7.02 6.57 -4.51
C PHE A 83 8.45 6.54 -3.93
N ARG A 84 8.98 5.36 -3.62
CA ARG A 84 10.38 5.21 -3.20
C ARG A 84 11.36 5.59 -4.32
N GLN A 85 11.06 5.23 -5.57
CA GLN A 85 11.88 5.64 -6.71
C GLN A 85 11.85 7.15 -6.92
N VAL A 86 10.71 7.81 -6.71
CA VAL A 86 10.61 9.27 -6.76
C VAL A 86 11.48 9.92 -5.67
N LEU A 87 11.49 9.35 -4.45
CA LEU A 87 12.32 9.82 -3.35
C LEU A 87 13.82 9.60 -3.57
N ASN A 88 14.20 8.48 -4.17
CA ASN A 88 15.60 8.12 -4.37
C ASN A 88 15.84 7.50 -5.76
N PRO A 89 15.83 8.31 -6.83
CA PRO A 89 15.94 7.81 -8.20
C PRO A 89 17.31 7.20 -8.52
N ARG A 90 18.35 7.54 -7.75
CA ARG A 90 19.73 7.02 -7.95
C ARG A 90 20.05 5.79 -7.11
N GLY A 91 19.27 5.50 -6.07
CA GLY A 91 19.44 4.33 -5.21
C GLY A 91 18.85 3.05 -5.79
N PHE A 92 17.89 3.17 -6.71
CA PHE A 92 17.15 2.02 -7.27
C PHE A 92 17.89 1.24 -8.37
N ASP A 93 18.97 1.79 -8.93
CA ASP A 93 19.81 1.11 -9.93
C ASP A 93 20.71 0.02 -9.31
N LYS A 94 20.78 -0.05 -7.96
CA LYS A 94 21.60 -1.02 -7.23
C LYS A 94 20.75 -1.90 -6.32
N GLY A 95 20.02 -2.82 -6.93
CA GLY A 95 19.74 -4.13 -6.31
C GLY A 95 18.67 -4.21 -5.22
N ASP A 96 17.74 -3.26 -5.13
CA ASP A 96 16.52 -3.46 -4.33
C ASP A 96 15.54 -4.35 -5.13
N HIS A 97 15.87 -5.64 -5.20
CA HIS A 97 14.92 -6.69 -5.55
C HIS A 97 14.19 -7.08 -4.25
N LEU A 98 12.86 -6.87 -4.26
CA LEU A 98 11.94 -7.41 -3.26
C LEU A 98 12.17 -8.91 -3.00
#